data_AF-A0A1V5MFM4-F1
#
_entry.id   AF-A0A1V5MFM4-F1
#
_cell.length_a   1.000
_cell.length_b   1.000
_cell.length_c   1.000
_cell.angle_alpha   90.00
_cell.angle_beta   90.00
_cell.angle_gamma   90.00
#
_symmetry.space_group_name_H-M   'P 1'
#
loop_
_entity.id
_entity.type
_entity.pdbx_description
1 polymer ?
#
loop_
_entity_poly.entity_id
_entity_poly.type
_entity_poly.pdbx_seq_one_letter_code
_entity_poly.pdbx_strand_id
1 'polypeptide(L)'
;MVEVKRVICPHDCPDTCSMIAKVEDGKVISVGGDEEQPFTNGFLCTKTNHYLERLYSPERILHPLRRVGAKGSGEFEQISFDEAIETIAARFKNIVQEFGAEAILPFSYGGNMGKLAFASMDRRFFHYLGASLLDRTICATAATEGYLYTMGAKMGTDPEGLPHSRLIVAWGANLVSSNTHIMPFVNQARKNGARLVVIDPHKNKTAEQADIFLQPLPGTDGALALAVMHVLIKENLYDSDFVEKNTVGFAQLKEHVESFTPEWAAAQTGLTVDEIVDFARLYGTVKPSCIRLNYGLSRHTMVA
;
A
#
# COMPACT_ATOMS: atom_id res chain seq x y z
N MET A 1 24.46 15.96 -27.09
CA MET A 1 24.42 14.48 -27.23
C MET A 1 23.45 13.99 -26.17
N VAL A 2 22.46 13.18 -26.55
CA VAL A 2 21.47 12.68 -25.60
C VAL A 2 22.03 11.45 -24.88
N GLU A 3 22.24 11.55 -23.58
CA GLU A 3 22.56 10.43 -22.71
C GLU A 3 21.29 9.71 -22.26
N VAL A 4 21.34 8.38 -22.20
CA VAL A 4 20.24 7.56 -21.68
C VAL A 4 20.65 7.04 -20.30
N LYS A 5 19.82 7.29 -19.29
CA LYS A 5 20.04 6.86 -17.91
C LYS A 5 18.86 6.02 -17.43
N ARG A 6 19.15 4.88 -16.83
CA ARG A 6 18.16 4.08 -16.09
C ARG A 6 18.02 4.62 -14.68
N VAL A 7 16.79 4.87 -14.25
CA VAL A 7 16.45 5.41 -12.92
C VAL A 7 15.27 4.64 -12.34
N ILE A 8 15.14 4.63 -11.02
CA ILE A 8 14.07 3.92 -10.32
C ILE A 8 13.08 4.92 -9.73
N CYS A 9 11.78 4.64 -9.88
CA CYS A 9 10.73 5.42 -9.25
C CYS A 9 10.84 5.32 -7.71
N PRO A 10 11.02 6.45 -6.98
CA PRO A 10 11.19 6.43 -5.53
C PRO A 10 9.87 6.56 -4.75
N HIS A 11 8.72 6.48 -5.41
CA HIS A 11 7.43 6.69 -4.74
C HIS A 11 7.06 5.58 -3.76
N ASP A 12 6.19 5.91 -2.80
CA ASP A 12 5.59 5.01 -1.81
C ASP A 12 4.56 4.06 -2.46
N CYS A 13 5.04 3.18 -3.33
CA CYS A 13 4.28 2.10 -3.94
C CYS A 13 5.20 0.87 -4.10
N PRO A 14 4.65 -0.36 -4.07
CA PRO A 14 5.47 -1.58 -4.06
C PRO A 14 6.17 -1.87 -5.39
N ASP A 15 5.79 -1.16 -6.46
CA ASP A 15 6.10 -1.52 -7.85
C ASP A 15 7.58 -1.33 -8.23
N THR A 16 8.30 -0.41 -7.55
CA THR A 16 9.73 -0.11 -7.81
C THR A 16 10.04 0.05 -9.31
N CYS A 17 9.17 0.78 -10.03
CA CYS A 17 9.22 0.88 -11.49
C CYS A 17 10.60 1.35 -11.99
N SER A 18 11.15 0.65 -12.99
CA SER A 18 12.33 1.11 -13.72
C SER A 18 11.89 2.09 -14.81
N MET A 19 12.63 3.17 -14.96
CA MET A 19 12.36 4.25 -15.90
C MET A 19 13.62 4.60 -16.68
N ILE A 20 13.44 5.09 -17.90
CA ILE A 20 14.49 5.58 -18.78
C ILE A 20 14.38 7.10 -18.87
N ALA A 21 15.41 7.79 -18.39
CA ALA A 21 15.56 9.23 -18.50
C ALA A 21 16.51 9.56 -19.66
N LYS A 22 16.09 10.42 -20.59
CA LYS A 22 16.97 11.00 -21.61
C LYS A 22 17.47 12.35 -21.12
N VAL A 23 18.78 12.56 -21.16
CA VAL A 23 19.47 13.73 -20.63
C VAL A 23 20.24 14.41 -21.75
N GLU A 24 20.05 15.71 -21.92
CA GLU A 24 20.81 16.54 -22.84
C GLU A 24 21.28 17.80 -22.11
N ASP A 25 22.57 18.13 -22.24
CA ASP A 25 23.18 19.30 -21.60
C ASP A 25 22.86 19.42 -20.09
N GLY A 26 22.91 18.29 -19.38
CA GLY A 26 22.64 18.20 -17.94
C GLY A 26 21.16 18.32 -17.55
N LYS A 27 20.24 18.39 -18.53
CA LYS A 27 18.79 18.48 -18.30
C LYS A 27 18.09 17.21 -18.75
N VAL A 28 17.12 16.73 -17.96
CA VAL A 28 16.27 15.61 -18.34
C VAL A 28 15.22 16.12 -19.33
N ILE A 29 15.29 15.64 -20.58
CA ILE A 29 14.39 16.09 -21.65
C ILE A 29 13.18 15.17 -21.84
N SER A 30 13.25 13.92 -21.38
CA SER A 30 12.09 13.01 -21.32
C SER A 30 12.31 11.90 -20.29
N VAL A 31 11.21 11.34 -19.80
CA VAL A 31 11.17 10.14 -18.96
C VAL A 31 10.17 9.18 -19.59
N GLY A 32 10.57 7.91 -19.74
CA GLY A 32 9.73 6.80 -20.20
C GLY A 32 9.90 5.58 -19.30
N GLY A 33 9.06 4.58 -19.45
CA GLY A 33 9.23 3.32 -18.74
C GLY A 33 10.35 2.49 -19.36
N ASP A 34 10.95 1.62 -18.55
CA ASP A 34 11.93 0.65 -19.02
C ASP A 34 11.22 -0.62 -19.51
N GLU A 35 11.31 -0.89 -20.82
CA GLU A 35 10.72 -2.08 -21.45
C GLU A 35 11.41 -3.37 -21.00
N GLU A 36 12.64 -3.30 -20.50
CA GLU A 36 13.37 -4.47 -19.98
C GLU A 36 12.92 -4.89 -18.58
N GLN A 37 12.12 -4.08 -17.88
CA GLN A 37 11.63 -4.40 -16.53
C GLN A 37 10.35 -5.25 -16.67
N PRO A 38 10.33 -6.52 -16.22
CA PRO A 38 9.25 -7.46 -16.56
C PRO A 38 7.86 -7.04 -16.04
N PHE A 39 7.80 -6.50 -14.82
CA PHE A 39 6.55 -6.19 -14.14
C PHE A 39 5.80 -4.99 -14.75
N THR A 40 6.52 -3.91 -15.04
CA THR A 40 5.98 -2.68 -15.62
C THR A 40 6.06 -2.66 -17.14
N ASN A 41 7.04 -3.34 -17.75
CA ASN A 41 7.20 -3.47 -19.20
C ASN A 41 6.97 -2.15 -19.96
N GLY A 42 7.72 -1.10 -19.60
CA GLY A 42 7.57 0.22 -20.19
C GLY A 42 6.38 1.06 -19.70
N PHE A 43 5.46 0.51 -18.90
CA PHE A 43 4.32 1.25 -18.35
C PHE A 43 4.75 2.19 -17.23
N LEU A 44 4.52 3.48 -17.44
CA LEU A 44 4.56 4.50 -16.41
C LEU A 44 3.14 4.95 -16.03
N CYS A 45 2.89 5.07 -14.73
CA CYS A 45 1.64 5.63 -14.23
C CYS A 45 1.57 7.15 -14.44
N THR A 46 0.37 7.73 -14.30
CA THR A 46 0.15 9.19 -14.43
C THR A 46 1.05 10.02 -13.50
N LYS A 47 1.43 9.49 -12.33
CA LYS A 47 2.33 10.21 -11.40
C LYS A 47 3.71 10.46 -11.99
N THR A 48 4.21 9.54 -12.83
CA THR A 48 5.59 9.54 -13.32
C THR A 48 5.70 9.99 -14.78
N ASN A 49 4.64 9.83 -15.59
CA ASN A 49 4.59 10.35 -16.97
C ASN A 49 4.80 11.86 -17.05
N HIS A 50 4.34 12.61 -16.03
CA HIS A 50 4.45 14.06 -15.97
C HIS A 50 5.59 14.53 -15.06
N TYR A 51 6.61 13.68 -14.81
CA TYR A 51 7.65 14.00 -13.83
C TYR A 51 8.43 15.28 -14.15
N LEU A 52 8.61 15.60 -15.44
CA LEU A 52 9.33 16.80 -15.86
C LEU A 52 8.61 18.08 -15.44
N GLU A 53 7.28 18.08 -15.44
CA GLU A 53 6.48 19.21 -14.96
C GLU A 53 6.76 19.47 -13.48
N ARG A 54 6.90 18.43 -12.67
CA ARG A 54 7.30 18.55 -11.26
C ARG A 54 8.77 18.93 -11.09
N LEU A 55 9.67 18.35 -11.89
CA LEU A 55 11.11 18.59 -11.81
C LEU A 55 11.47 20.04 -12.15
N TYR A 56 10.79 20.60 -13.16
CA TYR A 56 11.01 21.95 -13.68
C TYR A 56 9.90 22.93 -13.33
N SER A 57 9.02 22.57 -12.38
CA SER A 57 7.98 23.48 -11.91
C SER A 57 8.59 24.80 -11.43
N PRO A 58 8.04 25.97 -11.82
CA PRO A 58 8.47 27.25 -11.29
C PRO A 58 8.23 27.37 -9.76
N GLU A 59 7.36 26.54 -9.19
CA GLU A 59 7.08 26.48 -7.75
C GLU A 59 8.06 25.59 -6.97
N ARG A 60 9.02 24.96 -7.65
CA ARG A 60 10.00 24.10 -6.98
C ARG A 60 10.86 24.93 -6.04
N ILE A 61 10.90 24.53 -4.77
CA ILE A 61 11.79 25.15 -3.77
C ILE A 61 13.23 24.73 -4.07
N LEU A 62 14.06 25.69 -4.50
CA LEU A 62 15.46 25.48 -4.88
C LEU A 62 16.46 25.99 -3.84
N HIS A 63 16.00 26.79 -2.88
CA HIS A 63 16.82 27.41 -1.85
C HIS A 63 16.20 27.21 -0.46
N PRO A 64 17.01 27.14 0.61
CA PRO A 64 16.51 27.16 1.97
C PRO A 64 15.72 28.44 2.25
N LEU A 65 14.61 28.28 2.98
CA LEU A 65 13.71 29.37 3.36
C LEU A 65 13.61 29.42 4.89
N ARG A 66 13.88 30.58 5.49
CA ARG A 66 13.68 30.84 6.92
C ARG A 66 12.36 31.56 7.12
N ARG A 67 11.53 31.06 8.04
CA ARG A 67 10.29 31.75 8.42
C ARG A 67 10.65 32.99 9.23
N VAL A 68 10.17 34.15 8.79
CA VAL A 68 10.36 35.45 9.48
C VAL A 68 9.10 35.95 10.16
N GLY A 69 7.94 35.42 9.78
CA GLY A 69 6.65 35.76 10.36
C GLY A 69 6.12 34.78 11.40
N ALA A 70 4.88 35.03 11.82
CA ALA A 70 4.15 34.14 12.72
C ALA A 70 3.97 32.75 12.10
N LYS A 71 3.88 31.70 12.94
CA LYS A 71 3.64 30.34 12.45
C LYS A 71 2.30 30.31 11.70
N GLY A 72 2.34 29.94 10.42
CA GLY A 72 1.16 29.90 9.54
C GLY A 72 0.97 31.15 8.67
N SER A 73 1.78 32.21 8.83
CA SER A 73 1.64 33.43 8.00
C SER A 73 2.14 33.25 6.55
N GLY A 74 2.98 32.23 6.30
CA GLY A 74 3.58 32.01 4.99
C GLY A 74 4.71 32.98 4.66
N GLU A 75 5.20 33.76 5.61
CA GLU A 75 6.26 34.75 5.41
C GLU A 75 7.65 34.12 5.60
N PHE A 76 8.39 34.04 4.50
CA PHE A 76 9.73 33.45 4.45
C PHE A 76 10.71 34.39 3.76
N GLU A 77 11.96 34.32 4.20
CA GLU A 77 13.10 34.88 3.49
C GLU A 77 14.03 33.76 3.01
N GLN A 78 14.71 33.99 1.89
CA GLN A 78 15.72 33.06 1.41
C GLN A 78 17.02 33.23 2.20
N ILE A 79 17.62 32.11 2.61
CA ILE A 79 18.92 32.07 3.29
C ILE A 79 19.87 31.10 2.58
N SER A 80 21.17 31.18 2.89
CA SER A 80 22.16 30.23 2.35
C SER A 80 22.01 28.84 2.99
N PHE A 81 22.58 27.82 2.35
CA PHE A 81 22.66 26.48 2.95
C PHE A 81 23.48 26.47 4.24
N ASP A 82 24.59 27.20 4.29
CA ASP A 82 25.43 27.29 5.47
C ASP A 82 24.68 27.91 6.65
N GLU A 83 23.97 29.02 6.41
CA GLU A 83 23.15 29.69 7.44
C GLU A 83 22.00 28.79 7.91
N ALA A 84 21.36 28.04 7.00
CA ALA A 84 20.29 27.11 7.35
C ALA A 84 20.81 25.99 8.26
N ILE A 85 21.95 25.38 7.89
CA ILE A 85 22.57 24.30 8.65
C ILE A 85 23.01 24.81 10.02
N GLU A 86 23.67 25.96 10.09
CA GLU A 86 24.13 26.56 11.35
C GLU A 86 22.94 26.89 12.27
N THR A 87 21.88 27.48 11.72
CA THR A 87 20.65 27.82 12.47
C THR A 87 20.02 26.56 13.07
N ILE A 88 19.86 25.49 12.27
CA ILE A 88 19.29 24.22 12.73
C ILE A 88 20.19 23.58 13.78
N ALA A 89 21.50 23.55 13.57
CA ALA A 89 22.46 22.95 14.49
C ALA A 89 22.50 23.66 15.84
N ALA A 90 22.49 25.01 15.83
CA ALA A 90 22.42 25.80 17.05
C ALA A 90 21.12 25.53 17.81
N ARG A 91 19.98 25.46 17.11
CA ARG A 91 18.70 25.15 17.74
C ARG A 91 18.67 23.76 18.35
N PHE A 92 19.20 22.75 17.66
CA PHE A 92 19.28 21.38 18.18
C PHE A 92 20.17 21.32 19.42
N LYS A 93 21.34 21.96 19.41
CA LYS A 93 22.22 22.03 20.59
C LYS A 93 21.51 22.64 21.80
N ASN A 94 20.79 23.74 21.62
CA ASN A 94 20.05 24.38 22.70
C ASN A 94 18.93 23.47 23.25
N ILE A 95 18.16 22.80 22.37
CA ILE A 95 17.13 21.84 22.79
C ILE A 95 17.75 20.69 23.59
N VAL A 96 18.86 20.14 23.12
CA VAL A 96 19.57 19.04 23.80
C VAL A 96 20.07 19.47 25.17
N GLN A 97 20.61 20.68 25.29
CA GLN A 97 21.10 21.22 26.56
C GLN A 97 19.98 21.48 27.57
N GLU A 98 18.82 21.95 27.11
CA GLU A 98 17.72 22.35 27.98
C GLU A 98 16.77 21.18 28.32
N PHE A 99 16.51 20.28 27.37
CA PHE A 99 15.46 19.26 27.46
C PHE A 99 15.92 17.83 27.18
N GLY A 100 17.20 17.61 26.89
CA GLY A 100 17.69 16.31 26.41
C GLY A 100 17.47 16.10 24.91
N ALA A 101 18.18 15.13 24.34
CA ALA A 101 18.12 14.84 22.91
C ALA A 101 16.78 14.21 22.50
N GLU A 102 16.14 13.48 23.41
CA GLU A 102 14.82 12.89 23.26
C GLU A 102 13.71 13.91 22.95
N ALA A 103 13.92 15.20 23.26
CA ALA A 103 13.01 16.27 22.89
C ALA A 103 12.96 16.54 21.36
N ILE A 104 13.86 15.94 20.58
CA ILE A 104 13.89 16.02 19.12
C ILE A 104 13.25 14.74 18.55
N LEU A 105 12.21 14.91 17.72
CA LEU A 105 11.56 13.82 16.98
C LEU A 105 11.71 14.04 15.46
N PRO A 106 12.48 13.19 14.76
CA PRO A 106 12.59 13.25 13.29
C PRO A 106 11.33 12.70 12.62
N PHE A 107 10.40 13.60 12.29
CA PHE A 107 9.14 13.23 11.66
C PHE A 107 9.33 12.91 10.16
N SER A 108 9.17 11.64 9.74
CA SER A 108 9.33 11.22 8.35
C SER A 108 8.57 9.92 8.03
N TYR A 109 8.23 9.71 6.76
CA TYR A 109 7.60 8.47 6.25
C TYR A 109 8.04 8.18 4.79
N GLY A 110 7.24 7.44 4.01
CA GLY A 110 7.55 6.94 2.67
C GLY A 110 7.50 7.94 1.50
N GLY A 111 7.50 9.26 1.73
CA GLY A 111 7.47 10.24 0.63
C GLY A 111 8.57 10.05 -0.43
N ASN A 112 9.69 9.45 -0.05
CA ASN A 112 10.71 8.88 -0.93
C ASN A 112 11.23 7.57 -0.34
N MET A 113 11.06 6.46 -1.06
CA MET A 113 11.43 5.11 -0.65
C MET A 113 12.74 4.60 -1.30
N GLY A 114 13.58 5.49 -1.84
CA GLY A 114 14.89 5.10 -2.35
C GLY A 114 15.76 4.46 -1.25
N LYS A 115 16.55 3.43 -1.60
CA LYS A 115 17.37 2.66 -0.63
C LYS A 115 18.23 3.54 0.29
N LEU A 116 18.79 4.63 -0.25
CA LEU A 116 19.60 5.58 0.52
C LEU A 116 18.76 6.67 1.21
N ALA A 117 17.61 7.05 0.64
CA ALA A 117 16.82 8.17 1.14
C ALA A 117 15.86 7.78 2.28
N PHE A 118 15.38 6.54 2.31
CA PHE A 118 14.30 6.13 3.22
C PHE A 118 14.76 5.76 4.63
N ALA A 119 15.97 5.20 4.76
CA ALA A 119 16.37 4.45 5.95
C ALA A 119 17.88 4.47 6.24
N SER A 120 18.60 5.52 5.82
CA SER A 120 20.06 5.53 5.84
C SER A 120 20.63 6.62 6.76
N MET A 121 21.15 7.71 6.18
CA MET A 121 21.96 8.70 6.88
C MET A 121 21.19 9.47 7.95
N ASP A 122 19.88 9.67 7.75
CA ASP A 122 18.99 10.27 8.75
C ASP A 122 18.99 9.45 10.04
N ARG A 123 18.80 8.13 9.95
CA ARG A 123 18.77 7.24 11.11
C ARG A 123 20.10 7.22 11.85
N ARG A 124 21.20 7.17 11.11
CA ARG A 124 22.54 7.22 11.70
C ARG A 124 22.74 8.52 12.49
N PHE A 125 22.34 9.65 11.93
CA PHE A 125 22.45 10.95 12.57
C PHE A 125 21.61 11.03 13.85
N PHE A 126 20.33 10.68 13.79
CA PHE A 126 19.43 10.80 14.94
C PHE A 126 19.74 9.78 16.04
N HIS A 127 20.23 8.58 15.71
CA HIS A 127 20.75 7.64 16.70
C HIS A 127 22.00 8.18 17.41
N TYR A 128 22.95 8.74 16.66
CA TYR A 128 24.16 9.33 17.26
C TYR A 128 23.81 10.52 18.16
N LEU A 129 22.83 11.33 17.76
CA LEU A 129 22.33 12.45 18.55
C LEU A 129 21.64 12.00 19.85
N GLY A 130 21.09 10.77 19.90
CA GLY A 130 20.26 10.29 21.01
C GLY A 130 18.81 10.79 20.94
N ALA A 131 18.32 11.13 19.75
CA ALA A 131 16.97 11.66 19.55
C ALA A 131 15.89 10.59 19.71
N SER A 132 14.64 11.03 19.90
CA SER A 132 13.49 10.13 19.93
C SER A 132 13.30 9.39 18.61
N LEU A 133 12.81 8.15 18.68
CA LEU A 133 12.51 7.34 17.50
C LEU A 133 11.07 7.51 17.08
N LEU A 134 10.85 7.71 15.77
CA LEU A 134 9.52 7.67 15.18
C LEU A 134 9.16 6.24 14.79
N ASP A 135 8.06 5.73 15.34
CA ASP A 135 7.56 4.37 15.11
C ASP A 135 6.99 4.14 13.68
N ARG A 136 6.66 5.24 12.98
CA ARG A 136 6.22 5.24 11.56
C ARG A 136 4.99 4.36 11.32
N THR A 137 3.96 4.51 12.14
CA THR A 137 2.75 3.66 12.12
C THR A 137 1.64 4.16 11.20
N ILE A 138 1.92 5.14 10.34
CA ILE A 138 0.87 5.86 9.58
C ILE A 138 0.16 4.97 8.55
N CYS A 139 0.83 3.95 7.97
CA CYS A 139 0.29 3.21 6.82
C CYS A 139 0.04 1.72 7.08
N ALA A 140 1.10 0.91 7.14
CA ALA A 140 1.00 -0.54 6.92
C ALA A 140 1.07 -1.40 8.19
N THR A 141 1.17 -0.80 9.38
CA THR A 141 1.52 -1.52 10.61
C THR A 141 0.49 -2.58 10.99
N ALA A 142 -0.81 -2.28 10.94
CA ALA A 142 -1.85 -3.26 11.27
C ALA A 142 -1.82 -4.50 10.35
N ALA A 143 -1.70 -4.28 9.04
CA ALA A 143 -1.57 -5.38 8.06
C ALA A 143 -0.27 -6.17 8.25
N THR A 144 0.83 -5.46 8.56
CA THR A 144 2.12 -6.05 8.90
C THR A 144 2.00 -7.03 10.06
N GLU A 145 1.38 -6.61 11.17
CA GLU A 145 1.23 -7.47 12.35
C GLU A 145 0.31 -8.66 12.07
N GLY A 146 -0.79 -8.45 11.33
CA GLY A 146 -1.68 -9.54 10.92
C GLY A 146 -0.98 -10.60 10.07
N TYR A 147 -0.14 -10.19 9.10
CA TYR A 147 0.65 -11.11 8.29
C TYR A 147 1.73 -11.83 9.10
N LEU A 148 2.43 -11.12 9.99
CA LEU A 148 3.44 -11.74 10.84
C LEU A 148 2.82 -12.78 11.77
N TYR A 149 1.67 -12.48 12.37
CA TYR A 149 0.96 -13.40 13.26
C TYR A 149 0.47 -14.66 12.52
N THR A 150 -0.01 -14.51 11.28
CA THR A 150 -0.64 -15.60 10.53
C THR A 150 0.34 -16.41 9.67
N MET A 151 1.26 -15.73 8.99
CA MET A 151 2.17 -16.32 7.99
C MET A 151 3.63 -16.38 8.46
N GLY A 152 3.97 -15.76 9.60
CA GLY A 152 5.34 -15.66 10.10
C GLY A 152 6.25 -14.70 9.33
N ALA A 153 5.81 -14.19 8.17
CA ALA A 153 6.56 -13.27 7.32
C ALA A 153 5.63 -12.33 6.55
N LYS A 154 6.16 -11.17 6.16
CA LYS A 154 5.45 -10.16 5.34
C LYS A 154 5.61 -10.47 3.86
N MET A 155 5.17 -11.65 3.42
CA MET A 155 5.20 -12.06 2.02
C MET A 155 3.83 -11.84 1.39
N GLY A 156 3.78 -11.02 0.34
CA GLY A 156 2.58 -10.82 -0.47
C GLY A 156 2.53 -11.75 -1.67
N THR A 157 1.41 -11.72 -2.39
CA THR A 157 1.25 -12.44 -3.66
C THR A 157 2.14 -11.86 -4.75
N ASP A 158 2.81 -12.72 -5.50
CA ASP A 158 3.49 -12.36 -6.73
C ASP A 158 2.45 -11.90 -7.79
N PRO A 159 2.46 -10.62 -8.19
CA PRO A 159 1.49 -10.11 -9.16
C PRO A 159 1.66 -10.72 -10.56
N GLU A 160 2.85 -11.23 -10.92
CA GLU A 160 3.10 -11.86 -12.21
C GLU A 160 2.41 -13.23 -12.33
N GLY A 161 2.01 -13.84 -11.20
CA GLY A 161 1.20 -15.06 -11.15
C GLY A 161 -0.30 -14.86 -11.37
N LEU A 162 -0.80 -13.61 -11.31
CA LEU A 162 -2.24 -13.32 -11.48
C LEU A 162 -2.88 -13.83 -12.78
N PRO A 163 -2.21 -13.82 -13.95
CA PRO A 163 -2.76 -14.37 -15.19
C PRO A 163 -3.20 -15.84 -15.12
N HIS A 164 -2.74 -16.59 -14.12
CA HIS A 164 -3.11 -17.98 -13.86
C HIS A 164 -4.32 -18.14 -12.92
N SER A 165 -4.81 -17.05 -12.33
CA SER A 165 -5.98 -17.07 -11.44
C SER A 165 -7.27 -17.23 -12.25
N ARG A 166 -8.26 -17.95 -11.70
CA ARG A 166 -9.64 -18.01 -12.22
C ARG A 166 -10.60 -17.10 -11.43
N LEU A 167 -10.19 -16.67 -10.25
CA LEU A 167 -10.90 -15.69 -9.43
C LEU A 167 -9.90 -14.72 -8.81
N ILE A 168 -10.14 -13.43 -8.98
CA ILE A 168 -9.37 -12.36 -8.35
C ILE A 168 -10.33 -11.57 -7.47
N VAL A 169 -10.05 -11.47 -6.18
CA VAL A 169 -10.82 -10.69 -5.21
C VAL A 169 -9.99 -9.47 -4.82
N ALA A 170 -10.40 -8.29 -5.27
CA ALA A 170 -9.82 -7.02 -4.83
C ALA A 170 -10.63 -6.51 -3.62
N TRP A 171 -10.09 -6.73 -2.42
CA TRP A 171 -10.79 -6.40 -1.17
C TRP A 171 -10.16 -5.15 -0.53
N GLY A 172 -10.96 -4.10 -0.41
CA GLY A 172 -10.56 -2.77 0.05
C GLY A 172 -9.46 -2.16 -0.83
N ALA A 173 -9.50 -2.45 -2.13
CA ALA A 173 -8.41 -2.20 -3.06
C ALA A 173 -8.87 -1.47 -4.32
N ASN A 174 -8.46 -0.19 -4.46
CA ASN A 174 -8.68 0.61 -5.67
C ASN A 174 -7.51 0.43 -6.66
N LEU A 175 -7.39 -0.78 -7.23
CA LEU A 175 -6.28 -1.17 -8.10
C LEU A 175 -6.03 -0.20 -9.25
N VAL A 176 -7.08 0.30 -9.90
CA VAL A 176 -6.98 1.23 -11.02
C VAL A 176 -6.27 2.53 -10.63
N SER A 177 -6.50 3.03 -9.41
CA SER A 177 -5.99 4.32 -8.96
C SER A 177 -4.68 4.21 -8.16
N SER A 178 -4.58 3.24 -7.27
CA SER A 178 -3.48 3.14 -6.30
C SER A 178 -2.51 1.99 -6.55
N ASN A 179 -2.83 1.03 -7.42
CA ASN A 179 -1.97 -0.10 -7.77
C ASN A 179 -1.98 -0.38 -9.29
N THR A 180 -1.92 0.67 -10.12
CA THR A 180 -2.29 0.57 -11.55
C THR A 180 -1.48 -0.46 -12.35
N HIS A 181 -0.20 -0.69 -12.01
CA HIS A 181 0.66 -1.65 -12.74
C HIS A 181 0.23 -3.12 -12.58
N ILE A 182 -0.67 -3.43 -11.64
CA ILE A 182 -1.26 -4.78 -11.52
C ILE A 182 -2.39 -5.02 -12.53
N MET A 183 -3.02 -3.95 -13.03
CA MET A 183 -4.19 -4.05 -13.90
C MET A 183 -3.93 -4.78 -15.21
N PRO A 184 -2.77 -4.65 -15.90
CA PRO A 184 -2.42 -5.49 -17.04
C PRO A 184 -2.53 -7.00 -16.74
N PHE A 185 -2.04 -7.44 -15.58
CA PHE A 185 -2.09 -8.84 -15.15
C PHE A 185 -3.52 -9.28 -14.81
N VAL A 186 -4.28 -8.45 -14.10
CA VAL A 186 -5.70 -8.69 -13.82
C VAL A 186 -6.50 -8.81 -15.13
N ASN A 187 -6.27 -7.92 -16.08
CA ASN A 187 -6.93 -7.94 -17.39
C ASN A 187 -6.54 -9.16 -18.21
N GLN A 188 -5.27 -9.60 -18.14
CA GLN A 188 -4.83 -10.83 -18.79
C GLN A 188 -5.54 -12.06 -18.18
N ALA A 189 -5.64 -12.12 -16.85
CA ALA A 189 -6.41 -13.18 -16.18
C ALA A 189 -7.87 -13.19 -16.63
N ARG A 190 -8.51 -12.01 -16.73
CA ARG A 190 -9.90 -11.89 -17.22
C ARG A 190 -10.04 -12.34 -18.67
N LYS A 191 -9.09 -12.00 -19.55
CA LYS A 191 -9.05 -12.54 -20.93
C LYS A 191 -8.94 -14.06 -20.96
N ASN A 192 -8.27 -14.65 -19.97
CA ASN A 192 -8.16 -16.10 -19.78
C ASN A 192 -9.42 -16.71 -19.10
N GLY A 193 -10.46 -15.92 -18.83
CA GLY A 193 -11.72 -16.37 -18.23
C GLY A 193 -11.81 -16.21 -16.72
N ALA A 194 -10.90 -15.47 -16.08
CA ALA A 194 -10.99 -15.15 -14.66
C ALA A 194 -12.13 -14.16 -14.37
N ARG A 195 -12.74 -14.28 -13.19
CA ARG A 195 -13.66 -13.28 -12.64
C ARG A 195 -12.96 -12.33 -11.69
N LEU A 196 -13.27 -11.05 -11.77
CA LEU A 196 -12.87 -10.00 -10.83
C LEU A 196 -14.04 -9.67 -9.89
N VAL A 197 -13.84 -9.94 -8.60
CA VAL A 197 -14.73 -9.52 -7.52
C VAL A 197 -14.10 -8.33 -6.83
N VAL A 198 -14.87 -7.28 -6.57
CA VAL A 198 -14.44 -6.15 -5.75
C VAL A 198 -15.30 -6.09 -4.49
N ILE A 199 -14.64 -6.00 -3.33
CA ILE A 199 -15.29 -5.79 -2.03
C ILE A 199 -14.81 -4.46 -1.50
N ASP A 200 -15.69 -3.46 -1.45
CA ASP A 200 -15.31 -2.11 -1.02
C ASP A 200 -16.57 -1.34 -0.56
N PRO A 201 -16.54 -0.58 0.55
CA PRO A 201 -17.67 0.26 0.97
C PRO A 201 -18.00 1.37 -0.03
N HIS A 202 -17.08 1.69 -0.94
CA HIS A 202 -17.26 2.70 -1.97
C HIS A 202 -17.03 2.09 -3.37
N LYS A 203 -17.99 2.29 -4.27
CA LYS A 203 -17.89 1.88 -5.68
C LYS A 203 -16.84 2.70 -6.43
N ASN A 204 -15.59 2.29 -6.31
CA ASN A 204 -14.43 2.94 -6.93
C ASN A 204 -14.22 2.50 -8.40
N LYS A 205 -13.24 3.10 -9.10
CA LYS A 205 -12.92 2.79 -10.51
C LYS A 205 -12.61 1.31 -10.80
N THR A 206 -12.17 0.56 -9.81
CA THR A 206 -11.93 -0.89 -9.94
C THR A 206 -13.26 -1.65 -9.87
N ALA A 207 -14.16 -1.25 -8.97
CA ALA A 207 -15.51 -1.81 -8.87
C ALA A 207 -16.35 -1.56 -10.13
N GLU A 208 -16.17 -0.43 -10.82
CA GLU A 208 -16.80 -0.14 -12.11
C GLU A 208 -16.41 -1.14 -13.21
N GLN A 209 -15.26 -1.81 -13.08
CA GLN A 209 -14.75 -2.78 -14.04
C GLN A 209 -14.97 -4.23 -13.60
N ALA A 210 -15.49 -4.45 -12.39
CA ALA A 210 -15.63 -5.75 -11.76
C ALA A 210 -16.81 -6.54 -12.32
N ASP A 211 -16.70 -7.87 -12.30
CA ASP A 211 -17.80 -8.77 -12.66
C ASP A 211 -18.81 -8.88 -11.51
N ILE A 212 -18.33 -8.80 -10.26
CA ILE A 212 -19.15 -8.77 -9.05
C ILE A 212 -18.63 -7.66 -8.14
N PHE A 213 -19.55 -6.89 -7.54
CA PHE A 213 -19.24 -5.88 -6.54
C PHE A 213 -20.05 -6.13 -5.28
N LEU A 214 -19.37 -6.27 -4.14
CA LEU A 214 -19.97 -6.35 -2.82
C LEU A 214 -19.65 -5.06 -2.06
N GLN A 215 -20.68 -4.42 -1.51
CA GLN A 215 -20.56 -3.14 -0.82
C GLN A 215 -20.89 -3.28 0.67
N PRO A 216 -20.01 -3.87 1.49
CA PRO A 216 -20.22 -3.91 2.93
C PRO A 216 -20.15 -2.50 3.53
N LEU A 217 -20.79 -2.31 4.68
CA LEU A 217 -20.65 -1.10 5.49
C LEU A 217 -19.19 -0.93 5.96
N PRO A 218 -18.66 0.31 6.06
CA PRO A 218 -17.30 0.54 6.50
C PRO A 218 -16.97 -0.14 7.84
N GLY A 219 -15.84 -0.87 7.88
CA GLY A 219 -15.33 -1.51 9.09
C GLY A 219 -15.92 -2.88 9.43
N THR A 220 -16.75 -3.44 8.53
CA THR A 220 -17.46 -4.71 8.73
C THR A 220 -16.84 -5.88 7.97
N ASP A 221 -15.66 -5.69 7.38
CA ASP A 221 -14.90 -6.69 6.61
C ASP A 221 -14.62 -7.96 7.43
N GLY A 222 -14.35 -7.80 8.73
CA GLY A 222 -14.18 -8.92 9.66
C GLY A 222 -15.42 -9.80 9.77
N ALA A 223 -16.62 -9.21 9.84
CA ALA A 223 -17.87 -9.95 9.88
C ALA A 223 -18.11 -10.73 8.58
N LEU A 224 -17.83 -10.11 7.42
CA LEU A 224 -17.90 -10.79 6.12
C LEU A 224 -16.91 -11.96 6.05
N ALA A 225 -15.66 -11.76 6.47
CA ALA A 225 -14.63 -12.80 6.45
C ALA A 225 -15.02 -14.00 7.33
N LEU A 226 -15.54 -13.76 8.54
CA LEU A 226 -15.99 -14.80 9.45
C LEU A 226 -17.17 -15.61 8.88
N ALA A 227 -18.15 -14.95 8.27
CA ALA A 227 -19.28 -15.66 7.64
C ALA A 227 -18.87 -16.42 6.38
N VAL A 228 -17.91 -15.91 5.60
CA VAL A 228 -17.34 -16.67 4.47
C VAL A 228 -16.64 -17.93 5.00
N MET A 229 -15.84 -17.83 6.07
CA MET A 229 -15.23 -19.00 6.71
C MET A 229 -16.27 -20.00 7.23
N HIS A 230 -17.36 -19.52 7.85
CA HIS A 230 -18.48 -20.35 8.28
C HIS A 230 -19.03 -21.20 7.13
N VAL A 231 -19.38 -20.57 6.00
CA VAL A 231 -19.93 -21.27 4.83
C VAL A 231 -18.93 -22.27 4.25
N LEU A 232 -17.66 -21.86 4.07
CA LEU A 232 -16.62 -22.73 3.53
C LEU A 232 -16.41 -23.98 4.39
N ILE A 233 -16.42 -23.86 5.72
CA ILE A 233 -16.22 -24.98 6.64
C ILE A 233 -17.47 -25.86 6.69
N LYS A 234 -18.66 -25.26 6.80
CA LYS A 234 -19.93 -25.98 6.88
C LYS A 234 -20.23 -26.79 5.62
N GLU A 235 -19.86 -26.27 4.45
CA GLU A 235 -20.05 -26.92 3.15
C GLU A 235 -18.83 -27.74 2.69
N ASN A 236 -17.77 -27.85 3.50
CA ASN A 236 -16.51 -28.55 3.17
C ASN A 236 -15.86 -28.08 1.85
N LEU A 237 -15.83 -26.76 1.61
CA LEU A 237 -15.26 -26.14 0.41
C LEU A 237 -13.78 -25.71 0.59
N TYR A 238 -13.19 -25.93 1.76
CA TYR A 238 -11.77 -25.70 2.02
C TYR A 238 -10.91 -26.90 1.58
N ASP A 239 -9.61 -26.68 1.41
CA ASP A 239 -8.65 -27.74 1.12
C ASP A 239 -8.25 -28.46 2.42
N SER A 240 -8.85 -29.62 2.68
CA SER A 240 -8.64 -30.38 3.92
C SER A 240 -7.19 -30.85 4.08
N ASP A 241 -6.58 -31.31 2.98
CA ASP A 241 -5.21 -31.80 2.97
C ASP A 241 -4.22 -30.68 3.30
N PHE A 242 -4.43 -29.49 2.73
CA PHE A 242 -3.60 -28.33 3.03
C PHE A 242 -3.75 -27.91 4.49
N VAL A 243 -4.98 -27.82 4.99
CA VAL A 243 -5.28 -27.44 6.37
C VAL A 243 -4.63 -28.39 7.36
N GLU A 244 -4.77 -29.70 7.17
CA GLU A 244 -4.21 -30.71 8.07
C GLU A 244 -2.67 -30.65 8.12
N LYS A 245 -2.02 -30.43 6.97
CA LYS A 245 -0.55 -30.49 6.85
C LYS A 245 0.16 -29.17 7.16
N ASN A 246 -0.49 -28.03 6.97
CA ASN A 246 0.19 -26.72 6.92
C ASN A 246 -0.41 -25.67 7.86
N THR A 247 -1.40 -26.00 8.68
CA THR A 247 -2.04 -25.02 9.56
C THR A 247 -2.09 -25.49 11.02
N VAL A 248 -2.36 -24.56 11.93
CA VAL A 248 -2.60 -24.83 13.35
C VAL A 248 -3.89 -24.14 13.78
N GLY A 249 -4.55 -24.66 14.81
CA GLY A 249 -5.74 -24.01 15.39
C GLY A 249 -7.04 -24.16 14.58
N PHE A 250 -7.09 -25.00 13.54
CA PHE A 250 -8.28 -25.14 12.68
C PHE A 250 -9.52 -25.65 13.44
N ALA A 251 -9.35 -26.53 14.43
CA ALA A 251 -10.47 -27.02 15.25
C ALA A 251 -11.10 -25.86 16.06
N GLN A 252 -10.28 -25.02 16.67
CA GLN A 252 -10.71 -23.83 17.40
C GLN A 252 -11.35 -22.80 16.45
N LEU A 253 -10.80 -22.62 15.25
CA LEU A 253 -11.39 -21.76 14.23
C LEU A 253 -12.78 -22.27 13.84
N LYS A 254 -12.91 -23.58 13.58
CA LYS A 254 -14.19 -24.21 13.21
C LYS A 254 -15.26 -23.97 14.27
N GLU A 255 -14.95 -24.21 15.55
CA GLU A 255 -15.85 -23.94 16.68
C GLU A 255 -16.19 -22.43 16.76
N HIS A 256 -15.18 -21.58 16.65
CA HIS A 256 -15.35 -20.13 16.72
C HIS A 256 -16.30 -19.60 15.65
N VAL A 257 -16.20 -20.10 14.41
CA VAL A 257 -17.03 -19.60 13.30
C VAL A 257 -18.43 -20.19 13.22
N GLU A 258 -18.81 -21.13 14.09
CA GLU A 258 -20.16 -21.71 14.07
C GLU A 258 -21.26 -20.65 14.29
N SER A 259 -21.00 -19.63 15.10
CA SER A 259 -21.97 -18.58 15.42
C SER A 259 -22.02 -17.43 14.39
N PHE A 260 -21.03 -17.29 13.51
CA PHE A 260 -20.98 -16.24 12.49
C PHE A 260 -21.71 -16.66 11.21
N THR A 261 -23.02 -16.85 11.31
CA THR A 261 -23.84 -17.26 10.16
C THR A 261 -23.97 -16.15 9.12
N PRO A 262 -24.34 -16.48 7.86
CA PRO A 262 -24.67 -15.47 6.85
C PRO A 262 -25.73 -14.46 7.30
N GLU A 263 -26.74 -14.87 8.07
CA GLU A 263 -27.78 -13.98 8.60
C GLU A 263 -27.20 -12.98 9.62
N TRP A 264 -26.30 -13.44 10.48
CA TRP A 264 -25.60 -12.56 11.42
C TRP A 264 -24.75 -11.53 10.66
N ALA A 265 -23.95 -11.97 9.68
CA ALA A 265 -23.10 -11.08 8.91
C ALA A 265 -23.88 -10.14 7.99
N ALA A 266 -25.03 -10.54 7.45
CA ALA A 266 -25.92 -9.67 6.69
C ALA A 266 -26.36 -8.45 7.54
N ALA A 267 -26.71 -8.68 8.81
CA ALA A 267 -27.08 -7.60 9.73
C ALA A 267 -25.91 -6.65 10.05
N GLN A 268 -24.67 -7.15 10.10
CA GLN A 268 -23.48 -6.32 10.35
C GLN A 268 -23.05 -5.54 9.11
N THR A 269 -22.97 -6.23 7.97
CA THR A 269 -22.32 -5.74 6.75
C THR A 269 -23.27 -4.94 5.86
N GLY A 270 -24.59 -5.11 6.01
CA GLY A 270 -25.58 -4.55 5.09
C GLY A 270 -25.68 -5.30 3.76
N LEU A 271 -24.93 -6.39 3.58
CA LEU A 271 -25.09 -7.30 2.45
C LEU A 271 -26.29 -8.23 2.69
N THR A 272 -26.83 -8.79 1.62
CA THR A 272 -27.82 -9.86 1.71
C THR A 272 -27.16 -11.20 2.07
N VAL A 273 -27.95 -12.11 2.64
CA VAL A 273 -27.50 -13.49 2.92
C VAL A 273 -27.01 -14.18 1.64
N ASP A 274 -27.75 -14.01 0.54
CA ASP A 274 -27.43 -14.61 -0.75
C ASP A 274 -26.09 -14.09 -1.29
N GLU A 275 -25.81 -12.79 -1.21
CA GLU A 275 -24.51 -12.23 -1.61
C GLU A 275 -23.34 -12.86 -0.84
N ILE A 276 -23.49 -13.06 0.47
CA ILE A 276 -22.45 -13.65 1.33
C ILE A 276 -22.25 -15.13 0.96
N VAL A 277 -23.33 -15.89 0.84
CA VAL A 277 -23.29 -17.32 0.53
C VAL A 277 -22.74 -17.56 -0.88
N ASP A 278 -23.21 -16.79 -1.87
CA ASP A 278 -22.76 -16.89 -3.25
C ASP A 278 -21.29 -16.54 -3.39
N PHE A 279 -20.83 -15.50 -2.69
CA PHE A 279 -19.40 -15.16 -2.66
C PHE A 279 -18.56 -16.26 -2.00
N ALA A 280 -19.00 -16.80 -0.86
CA ALA A 280 -18.28 -17.86 -0.18
C ALA A 280 -18.16 -19.13 -1.03
N ARG A 281 -19.27 -19.55 -1.67
CA ARG A 281 -19.28 -20.69 -2.60
C ARG A 281 -18.42 -20.43 -3.83
N LEU A 282 -18.51 -19.23 -4.41
CA LEU A 282 -17.67 -18.81 -5.52
C LEU A 282 -16.18 -18.92 -5.17
N TYR A 283 -15.78 -18.38 -4.01
CA TYR A 283 -14.41 -18.40 -3.54
C TYR A 283 -13.91 -19.82 -3.22
N GLY A 284 -14.76 -20.66 -2.62
CA GLY A 284 -14.42 -22.04 -2.29
C GLY A 284 -14.30 -22.97 -3.50
N THR A 285 -15.00 -22.69 -4.60
CA THR A 285 -15.08 -23.58 -5.77
C THR A 285 -14.22 -23.14 -6.95
N VAL A 286 -14.00 -21.84 -7.16
CA VAL A 286 -13.23 -21.35 -8.30
C VAL A 286 -11.75 -21.21 -7.93
N LYS A 287 -10.96 -22.20 -8.36
CA LYS A 287 -9.51 -22.28 -8.09
C LYS A 287 -8.69 -22.25 -9.39
N PRO A 288 -7.51 -21.62 -9.43
CA PRO A 288 -6.87 -20.87 -8.35
C PRO A 288 -7.55 -19.51 -8.11
N SER A 289 -7.70 -19.13 -6.84
CA SER A 289 -8.19 -17.81 -6.43
C SER A 289 -7.07 -16.99 -5.81
N CYS A 290 -7.13 -15.68 -5.97
CA CYS A 290 -6.20 -14.74 -5.35
C CYS A 290 -6.98 -13.60 -4.68
N ILE A 291 -6.68 -13.33 -3.41
CA ILE A 291 -7.15 -12.12 -2.72
C ILE A 291 -6.04 -11.06 -2.80
N ARG A 292 -6.33 -9.94 -3.46
CA ARG A 292 -5.48 -8.74 -3.45
C ARG A 292 -6.03 -7.74 -2.44
N LEU A 293 -5.36 -7.64 -1.31
CA LEU A 293 -5.62 -6.64 -0.28
C LEU A 293 -4.91 -5.32 -0.57
N ASN A 294 -5.45 -4.22 -0.02
CA ASN A 294 -4.78 -2.93 0.06
C ASN A 294 -5.08 -2.28 1.43
N TYR A 295 -4.64 -1.04 1.63
CA TYR A 295 -4.69 -0.36 2.94
C TYR A 295 -6.08 -0.10 3.51
N GLY A 296 -7.17 -0.36 2.78
CA GLY A 296 -8.54 -0.15 3.28
C GLY A 296 -8.80 -0.88 4.60
N LEU A 297 -8.40 -2.15 4.68
CA LEU A 297 -8.64 -3.03 5.84
C LEU A 297 -7.69 -2.74 7.02
N SER A 298 -6.68 -1.88 6.85
CA SER A 298 -5.62 -1.69 7.84
C SER A 298 -5.69 -0.34 8.56
N ARG A 299 -6.74 0.45 8.33
CA ARG A 299 -6.84 1.85 8.79
C ARG A 299 -8.14 2.18 9.52
N HIS A 300 -8.74 1.18 10.15
CA HIS A 300 -9.88 1.35 11.04
C HIS A 300 -9.79 0.37 12.21
N THR A 301 -10.48 0.68 13.31
CA THR A 301 -10.78 -0.32 14.32
C THR A 301 -11.79 -1.30 13.74
N MET A 302 -11.60 -2.60 13.97
CA MET A 302 -12.61 -3.59 13.62
C MET A 302 -13.84 -3.36 14.49
N VAL A 303 -15.02 -3.30 13.88
CA VAL A 303 -16.29 -3.34 14.59
C VAL A 303 -16.82 -4.76 14.42
N ALA A 304 -16.68 -5.57 15.47
CA ALA A 304 -17.31 -6.88 15.59
C ALA A 304 -17.81 -7.03 17.02
#